data_AF-A0A960TLF2-F1
#
_entry.id   AF-A0A960TLF2-F1
#
_cell.length_a   1.000
_cell.length_b   1.000
_cell.length_c   1.000
_cell.angle_alpha   90.00
_cell.angle_beta   90.00
_cell.angle_gamma   90.00
#
_symmetry.space_group_name_H-M   'P 1'
#
loop_
_entity.id
_entity.type
_entity.pdbx_description
1 polymer ?
#
loop_
_entity_poly.entity_id
_entity_poly.type
_entity_poly.pdbx_seq_one_letter_code
_entity_poly.pdbx_strand_id
1 'polypeptide(L)'
;MNKPIIFINCTAHSLSSEQTEEIIERSNPKIILELKEIQPEIYSKLINCPSYETDVIALYNQFSKYLLSYLKANKKTKFYIHLPIGSPYFMALFFSRFPVKKRIEFLFSHTDRESIEEIQEDGRVIKKSVFRFQKFLTLKRNSLR
;
A
#
# COMPACT_ATOMS: atom_id res chain seq x y z
N MET A 1 -14.53 -22.71 -9.63
CA MET A 1 -14.75 -21.26 -9.87
C MET A 1 -13.67 -20.48 -9.15
N ASN A 2 -12.95 -19.61 -9.85
CA ASN A 2 -11.96 -18.73 -9.22
C ASN A 2 -12.68 -17.75 -8.29
N LYS A 3 -12.12 -17.54 -7.10
CA LYS A 3 -12.65 -16.56 -6.14
C LYS A 3 -12.53 -15.16 -6.76
N PRO A 4 -13.55 -14.29 -6.64
CA PRO A 4 -13.41 -12.91 -7.08
C PRO A 4 -12.24 -12.26 -6.34
N ILE A 5 -11.51 -11.41 -7.06
CA ILE A 5 -10.34 -10.71 -6.53
C ILE A 5 -10.67 -9.23 -6.42
N ILE A 6 -10.34 -8.63 -5.27
CA ILE A 6 -10.42 -7.18 -5.05
C ILE A 6 -9.01 -6.69 -4.74
N PHE A 7 -8.61 -5.62 -5.42
CA PHE A 7 -7.42 -4.86 -5.08
C PHE A 7 -7.82 -3.60 -4.31
N ILE A 8 -7.12 -3.30 -3.22
CA ILE A 8 -7.30 -2.07 -2.45
C ILE A 8 -5.98 -1.30 -2.48
N ASN A 9 -5.97 -0.15 -3.15
CA ASN A 9 -4.88 0.80 -3.10
C ASN A 9 -4.97 1.57 -1.79
N CYS A 10 -3.97 1.40 -0.92
CA CYS A 10 -3.88 2.19 0.30
C CYS A 10 -2.82 3.27 0.22
N THR A 11 -2.16 3.53 -0.91
CA THR A 11 -1.13 4.59 -0.96
C THR A 11 -1.73 6.00 -0.90
N ALA A 12 -0.89 7.01 -0.64
CA ALA A 12 -1.28 8.43 -0.75
C ALA A 12 -1.57 8.90 -2.18
N HIS A 13 -1.19 8.12 -3.19
CA HIS A 13 -1.34 8.45 -4.60
C HIS A 13 -2.27 7.45 -5.29
N SER A 14 -2.96 7.91 -6.33
CA SER A 14 -3.63 6.98 -7.26
C SER A 14 -2.59 6.11 -7.95
N LEU A 15 -2.99 4.89 -8.35
CA LEU A 15 -2.13 4.03 -9.16
C LEU A 15 -1.80 4.69 -10.50
N SER A 16 -0.56 4.53 -10.97
CA SER A 16 -0.18 4.84 -12.35
C SER A 16 -0.79 3.82 -13.33
N SER A 17 -0.74 4.12 -14.64
CA SER A 17 -1.15 3.17 -15.68
C SER A 17 -0.34 1.88 -15.60
N GLU A 18 0.98 1.99 -15.47
CA GLU A 18 1.90 0.85 -15.36
C GLU A 18 1.60 -0.04 -14.14
N GLN A 19 1.32 0.57 -12.98
CA GLN A 19 0.89 -0.16 -11.78
C GLN A 19 -0.44 -0.88 -12.00
N THR A 20 -1.38 -0.23 -12.67
CA THR A 20 -2.69 -0.78 -12.97
C THR A 20 -2.57 -1.99 -13.90
N GLU A 21 -1.77 -1.88 -14.95
CA GLU A 21 -1.47 -2.96 -15.91
C GLU A 21 -0.87 -4.17 -15.19
N GLU A 22 0.16 -3.99 -14.37
CA GLU A 22 0.77 -5.12 -13.64
C GLU A 22 -0.24 -5.83 -12.73
N ILE A 23 -1.12 -5.10 -12.03
CA ILE A 23 -2.13 -5.71 -11.16
C ILE A 23 -3.13 -6.53 -11.97
N ILE A 24 -3.55 -6.02 -13.13
CA ILE A 24 -4.46 -6.70 -14.04
C ILE A 24 -3.82 -8.00 -14.54
N GLU A 25 -2.57 -7.95 -14.99
CA GLU A 25 -1.84 -9.15 -15.46
C GLU A 25 -1.64 -10.17 -14.33
N ARG A 26 -1.22 -9.69 -13.16
CA ARG A 26 -0.86 -10.55 -12.02
C ARG A 26 -2.05 -11.24 -11.38
N SER A 27 -3.19 -10.55 -11.31
CA SER A 27 -4.29 -10.98 -10.44
C SER A 27 -5.66 -10.86 -11.08
N ASN A 28 -5.80 -10.18 -12.22
CA ASN A 28 -7.06 -9.92 -12.91
C ASN A 28 -8.19 -9.56 -11.92
N PRO A 29 -8.03 -8.48 -11.14
CA PRO A 29 -8.98 -8.13 -10.10
C PRO A 29 -10.32 -7.78 -10.75
N LYS A 30 -11.42 -8.19 -10.10
CA LYS A 30 -12.76 -7.77 -10.51
C LYS A 30 -12.95 -6.27 -10.29
N ILE A 31 -12.34 -5.75 -9.22
CA ILE A 31 -12.50 -4.36 -8.77
C ILE A 31 -11.18 -3.87 -8.17
N ILE A 32 -10.79 -2.65 -8.53
CA ILE A 32 -9.72 -1.87 -7.90
C ILE A 32 -10.40 -0.76 -7.09
N LEU A 33 -10.07 -0.64 -5.82
CA LEU A 33 -10.64 0.36 -4.91
C LEU A 33 -9.54 1.24 -4.33
N GLU A 34 -9.82 2.53 -4.20
CA GLU A 34 -8.94 3.49 -3.56
C GLU A 34 -9.36 3.71 -2.09
N LEU A 35 -8.43 3.61 -1.14
CA LEU A 35 -8.74 3.76 0.29
C LEU A 35 -9.37 5.13 0.60
N LYS A 36 -8.89 6.18 -0.08
CA LYS A 36 -9.42 7.55 0.04
C LYS A 36 -10.91 7.66 -0.30
N GLU A 37 -11.42 6.77 -1.14
CA GLU A 37 -12.83 6.77 -1.57
C GLU A 37 -13.69 5.95 -0.63
N ILE A 38 -13.21 4.78 -0.19
CA ILE A 38 -13.99 3.84 0.63
C ILE A 38 -13.90 4.12 2.13
N GLN A 39 -12.83 4.77 2.60
CA GLN A 39 -12.59 5.20 3.98
C GLN A 39 -11.74 6.48 4.05
N PRO A 40 -12.31 7.64 3.67
CA PRO A 40 -11.59 8.92 3.65
C PRO A 40 -11.02 9.33 5.02
N GLU A 41 -11.73 9.04 6.12
CA GLU A 41 -11.27 9.40 7.47
C GLU A 41 -9.99 8.64 7.86
N ILE A 42 -9.96 7.32 7.64
CA ILE A 42 -8.78 6.50 7.95
C ILE A 42 -7.63 6.88 7.01
N TYR A 43 -7.91 7.11 5.74
CA TYR A 43 -6.93 7.60 4.77
C TYR A 43 -6.27 8.91 5.22
N SER A 44 -7.06 9.90 5.64
CA SER A 44 -6.54 11.20 6.11
C SER A 44 -5.60 11.04 7.31
N LYS A 45 -5.95 10.17 8.26
CA LYS A 45 -5.11 9.86 9.43
C LYS A 45 -3.84 9.09 9.06
N LEU A 46 -3.87 8.26 8.02
CA LEU A 46 -2.69 7.53 7.56
C LEU A 46 -1.71 8.42 6.81
N ILE A 47 -2.21 9.39 6.01
CA ILE A 47 -1.36 10.42 5.40
C ILE A 47 -0.70 11.27 6.48
N ASN A 48 -1.50 11.77 7.41
CA ASN A 48 -1.04 12.59 8.52
C ASN A 48 -0.83 11.72 9.77
N CYS A 49 -0.01 10.68 9.62
CA CYS A 49 0.21 9.69 10.66
C CYS A 49 0.67 10.38 11.96
N PRO A 50 0.01 10.11 13.10
CA PRO A 50 0.38 10.75 14.36
C PRO A 50 1.79 10.36 14.79
N SER A 51 2.45 11.24 15.54
CA SER A 51 3.81 11.01 16.03
C SER A 51 3.86 10.26 17.36
N TYR A 52 2.81 10.35 18.18
CA TYR A 52 2.75 9.70 19.48
C TYR A 52 2.40 8.21 19.32
N GLU A 53 3.14 7.35 20.02
CA GLU A 53 2.98 5.90 19.94
C GLU A 53 1.54 5.43 20.24
N THR A 54 0.90 5.98 21.27
CA THR A 54 -0.48 5.64 21.64
C THR A 54 -1.46 5.89 20.51
N ASP A 55 -1.28 6.99 19.79
CA ASP A 55 -2.14 7.38 18.68
C ASP A 55 -1.88 6.54 17.43
N VAL A 56 -0.62 6.18 17.18
CA VAL A 56 -0.27 5.23 16.10
C VAL A 56 -0.88 3.86 16.37
N ILE A 57 -0.85 3.37 17.61
CA ILE A 57 -1.49 2.11 18.00
C ILE A 57 -3.01 2.20 17.84
N ALA A 58 -3.62 3.32 18.23
CA ALA A 58 -5.05 3.56 18.02
C ALA A 58 -5.42 3.54 16.52
N LEU A 59 -4.62 4.20 15.68
CA LEU A 59 -4.78 4.20 14.22
C LEU A 59 -4.63 2.79 13.63
N TYR A 60 -3.63 2.02 14.08
CA TYR A 60 -3.45 0.62 13.70
C TYR A 60 -4.69 -0.21 14.03
N ASN A 61 -5.24 -0.06 15.23
CA ASN A 61 -6.44 -0.79 15.65
C ASN A 61 -7.67 -0.39 14.81
N GLN A 62 -7.85 0.91 14.54
CA GLN A 62 -8.93 1.43 13.70
C GLN A 62 -8.86 0.84 12.28
N PHE A 63 -7.71 0.95 11.63
CA PHE A 63 -7.51 0.44 10.26
C PHE A 63 -7.64 -1.08 10.20
N SER A 64 -7.04 -1.80 11.16
CA SER A 64 -7.12 -3.26 11.22
C SER A 64 -8.56 -3.75 11.39
N LYS A 65 -9.34 -3.10 12.27
CA LYS A 65 -10.75 -3.41 12.48
C LYS A 65 -11.57 -3.17 11.22
N TYR A 66 -11.32 -2.07 10.51
CA TYR A 66 -11.98 -1.77 9.24
C TYR A 66 -11.69 -2.87 8.21
N LEU A 67 -10.40 -3.16 7.93
CA LEU A 67 -10.02 -4.17 6.96
C LEU A 67 -10.60 -5.54 7.34
N LEU A 68 -10.49 -5.96 8.60
CA LEU A 68 -11.06 -7.23 9.06
C LEU A 68 -12.57 -7.32 8.88
N SER A 69 -13.29 -6.22 9.11
CA SER A 69 -14.74 -6.15 8.92
C SER A 69 -15.09 -6.25 7.43
N TYR A 70 -14.38 -5.50 6.58
CA TYR A 70 -14.55 -5.54 5.13
C TYR A 70 -14.28 -6.94 4.55
N LEU A 71 -13.20 -7.57 5.02
CA LEU A 71 -12.87 -8.95 4.70
C LEU A 71 -13.96 -9.91 5.18
N LYS A 72 -14.50 -9.73 6.38
CA LYS A 72 -15.56 -10.60 6.95
C LYS A 72 -16.84 -10.52 6.14
N ALA A 73 -17.21 -9.33 5.65
CA ALA A 73 -18.36 -9.17 4.74
C ALA A 73 -18.16 -9.92 3.41
N ASN A 74 -16.92 -10.03 2.94
CA ASN A 74 -16.56 -10.60 1.64
C ASN A 74 -15.87 -11.98 1.75
N LYS A 75 -16.48 -12.95 2.44
CA LYS A 75 -15.83 -14.23 2.83
C LYS A 75 -15.25 -15.05 1.67
N LYS A 76 -15.83 -14.95 0.46
CA LYS A 76 -15.44 -15.74 -0.72
C LYS A 76 -14.43 -15.02 -1.63
N THR A 77 -14.01 -13.80 -1.28
CA THR A 77 -13.14 -12.94 -2.10
C THR A 77 -11.67 -13.06 -1.65
N LYS A 78 -10.74 -13.05 -2.62
CA LYS A 78 -9.31 -12.87 -2.38
C LYS A 78 -8.96 -11.38 -2.48
N PHE A 79 -8.08 -10.91 -1.61
CA PHE A 79 -7.71 -9.51 -1.49
C PHE A 79 -6.23 -9.31 -1.76
N TYR A 80 -5.92 -8.33 -2.59
CA TYR A 80 -4.60 -7.73 -2.70
C TYR A 80 -4.68 -6.33 -2.09
N ILE A 81 -3.82 -6.04 -1.11
CA ILE A 81 -3.82 -4.77 -0.40
C ILE A 81 -2.46 -4.13 -0.61
N HIS A 82 -2.43 -2.99 -1.32
CA HIS A 82 -1.20 -2.26 -1.61
C HIS A 82 -0.91 -1.24 -0.52
N LEU A 83 0.19 -1.45 0.20
CA LEU A 83 0.62 -0.63 1.33
C LEU A 83 1.87 0.15 0.96
N PRO A 84 1.77 1.48 0.89
CA PRO A 84 2.65 2.36 1.65
C PRO A 84 1.89 3.65 2.03
N ILE A 85 1.15 3.60 3.13
CA ILE A 85 0.64 4.81 3.78
C ILE A 85 0.78 4.65 5.29
N GLY A 86 1.16 5.73 5.96
CA GLY A 86 1.52 5.72 7.37
C GLY A 86 3.03 5.83 7.61
N SER A 87 3.39 6.06 8.87
CA SER A 87 4.80 6.13 9.30
C SER A 87 5.49 4.76 9.21
N PRO A 88 6.83 4.72 9.12
CA PRO A 88 7.58 3.47 9.22
C PRO A 88 7.21 2.64 10.46
N TYR A 89 6.90 3.30 11.59
CA TYR A 89 6.44 2.65 12.80
C TYR A 89 5.06 1.99 12.63
N PHE A 90 4.09 2.70 12.05
CA PHE A 90 2.79 2.13 11.72
C PHE A 90 2.93 0.91 10.80
N MET A 91 3.77 1.00 9.78
CA MET A 91 4.00 -0.09 8.83
C MET A 91 4.61 -1.33 9.50
N ALA A 92 5.59 -1.14 10.39
CA ALA A 92 6.19 -2.20 11.18
C ALA A 92 5.17 -2.86 12.12
N LEU A 93 4.34 -2.06 12.81
CA LEU A 93 3.24 -2.55 13.64
C LEU A 93 2.22 -3.35 12.82
N PHE A 94 1.80 -2.80 11.68
CA PHE A 94 0.81 -3.44 10.83
C PHE A 94 1.31 -4.78 10.30
N PHE A 95 2.53 -4.83 9.78
CA PHE A 95 3.12 -6.07 9.28
C PHE A 95 3.34 -7.12 10.39
N SER A 96 3.78 -6.69 11.57
CA SER A 96 4.06 -7.59 12.70
C SER A 96 2.80 -8.08 13.44
N ARG A 97 1.70 -7.33 13.44
CA ARG A 97 0.52 -7.65 14.26
C ARG A 97 -0.74 -7.99 13.46
N PHE A 98 -0.89 -7.50 12.23
CA PHE A 98 -2.11 -7.76 11.46
C PHE A 98 -2.25 -9.26 11.17
N PRO A 99 -3.42 -9.88 11.43
CA PRO A 99 -3.61 -11.31 11.22
C PRO A 99 -3.70 -11.64 9.73
N VAL A 100 -2.59 -12.16 9.17
CA VAL A 100 -2.53 -12.59 7.77
C VAL A 100 -3.41 -13.82 7.58
N LYS A 101 -4.43 -13.70 6.73
CA LYS A 101 -5.29 -14.83 6.32
C LYS A 101 -4.86 -15.30 4.94
N LYS A 102 -5.02 -16.59 4.61
CA LYS A 102 -4.69 -17.18 3.29
C LYS A 102 -5.29 -16.46 2.07
N ARG A 103 -6.32 -15.63 2.27
CA ARG A 103 -7.03 -14.88 1.23
C ARG A 103 -6.61 -13.40 1.12
N ILE A 104 -5.57 -12.99 1.85
CA ILE A 104 -5.05 -11.62 1.85
C ILE A 104 -3.59 -11.70 1.41
N GLU A 105 -3.23 -10.84 0.47
CA GLU A 105 -1.87 -10.67 0.00
C GLU A 105 -1.50 -9.20 0.10
N PHE A 106 -0.42 -8.89 0.81
CA PHE A 106 0.08 -7.53 0.93
C PHE A 106 1.09 -7.25 -0.18
N LEU A 107 0.86 -6.17 -0.90
CA LEU A 107 1.70 -5.70 -1.99
C LEU A 107 2.42 -4.42 -1.59
N PHE A 108 3.65 -4.28 -2.06
CA PHE A 108 4.49 -3.10 -1.90
C PHE A 108 5.04 -2.73 -3.27
N SER A 109 5.00 -1.45 -3.61
CA SER A 109 5.69 -0.98 -4.80
C SER A 109 7.20 -1.09 -4.60
N HIS A 110 7.87 -1.79 -5.51
CA HIS A 110 9.31 -1.73 -5.66
C HIS A 110 9.61 -0.68 -6.72
N THR A 111 10.45 0.28 -6.35
CA THR A 111 10.83 1.39 -7.20
C THR A 111 12.34 1.49 -7.26
N ASP A 112 12.88 1.70 -8.45
CA ASP A 112 14.27 2.08 -8.61
C ASP A 112 14.41 3.59 -8.46
N ARG A 113 15.48 4.01 -7.79
CA ARG A 113 15.84 5.42 -7.64
C ARG A 113 16.88 5.78 -8.69
N GLU A 114 16.53 6.71 -9.56
CA GLU A 114 17.44 7.36 -10.49
C GLU A 114 17.80 8.74 -9.94
N SER A 115 19.08 9.11 -10.00
CA SER A 115 19.54 10.45 -9.68
C SER A 115 19.92 11.16 -10.97
N ILE A 116 19.19 12.21 -11.31
CA ILE A 116 19.39 13.02 -12.51
C ILE A 116 20.00 14.34 -12.07
N GLU A 117 21.10 14.74 -12.71
CA GLU A 117 21.72 16.05 -12.52
C GLU A 117 21.41 16.92 -13.73
N GLU A 118 20.76 18.05 -13.50
CA GLU A 118 20.52 19.08 -14.51
C GLU A 118 21.43 20.27 -14.22
N ILE A 119 22.34 20.56 -15.16
CA ILE A 119 23.19 21.74 -15.11
C ILE A 119 22.45 22.89 -15.80
N GLN A 120 22.16 23.95 -15.07
CA GLN A 120 21.55 25.16 -15.63
C GLN A 120 22.59 26.00 -16.37
N GLU A 121 22.11 26.89 -17.24
CA GLU A 121 22.97 27.81 -18.02
C GLU A 121 23.87 28.70 -17.15
N ASP A 122 23.47 28.97 -15.90
CA ASP A 122 24.22 29.75 -14.92
C ASP A 122 25.22 28.92 -14.08
N GLY A 123 25.41 27.64 -14.41
CA GLY A 123 26.32 26.73 -13.72
C GLY A 123 25.75 26.09 -12.44
N ARG A 124 24.50 26.38 -12.05
CA ARG A 124 23.85 25.68 -10.93
C ARG A 124 23.53 24.22 -11.30
N VAL A 125 23.73 23.31 -10.35
CA VAL A 125 23.38 21.89 -10.48
C VAL A 125 22.12 21.59 -9.69
N ILE A 126 21.04 21.18 -10.37
CA ILE A 126 19.84 20.64 -9.75
C ILE A 126 19.93 19.12 -9.73
N LYS A 127 19.92 18.53 -8.52
CA LYS A 127 19.84 17.08 -8.34
C LYS A 127 18.38 16.68 -8.14
N LYS A 128 17.83 15.89 -9.06
CA LYS A 128 16.50 15.30 -8.98
C LYS A 128 16.62 13.82 -8.66
N SER A 129 15.91 13.35 -7.63
CA SER A 129 15.74 11.92 -7.38
C SER A 129 14.39 11.49 -7.93
N VAL A 130 14.42 10.62 -8.94
CA VAL A 130 13.23 10.07 -9.60
C VAL A 130 13.06 8.64 -9.13
N PHE A 131 11.85 8.30 -8.69
CA PHE A 131 11.49 6.94 -8.30
C PHE A 131 10.63 6.34 -9.39
N ARG A 132 11.13 5.32 -10.09
CA ARG A 132 10.40 4.62 -11.16
C ARG A 132 9.87 3.31 -10.62
N PHE A 133 8.58 3.08 -10.81
CA PHE A 133 7.97 1.79 -10.49
C PHE A 133 8.62 0.68 -11.31
N GLN A 134 8.80 -0.49 -10.70
CA GLN A 134 9.36 -1.67 -11.34
C GLN A 134 8.38 -2.84 -11.29
N LYS A 135 7.86 -3.12 -10.09
CA LYS A 135 6.90 -4.20 -9.85
C LYS A 135 6.29 -4.14 -8.45
N PHE A 136 5.22 -4.88 -8.22
CA PHE A 136 4.75 -5.20 -6.87
C PHE A 136 5.55 -6.36 -6.26
N LEU A 137 5.97 -6.18 -5.01
CA LEU A 137 6.52 -7.25 -4.18
C LEU A 137 5.46 -7.76 -3.21
N THR A 138 5.45 -9.07 -2.98
CA THR A 138 4.67 -9.68 -1.89
C THR A 138 5.61 -10.03 -0.75
N LEU A 139 5.36 -9.48 0.43
CA LEU A 139 6.04 -9.95 1.64
C LEU A 139 5.35 -11.21 2.16
N LYS A 140 6.02 -12.37 2.02
CA LYS A 140 5.61 -13.59 2.73
C LYS A 140 6.15 -13.52 4.14
N ARG A 141 5.27 -13.51 5.14
CA ARG A 141 5.64 -13.41 6.57
C ARG A 141 6.58 -14.53 7.07
N ASN A 142 6.76 -15.61 6.30
CA ASN A 142 7.71 -16.69 6.58
C ASN A 142 9.18 -16.37 6.20
N SER A 143 9.48 -15.23 5.58
CA SER A 143 10.84 -14.89 5.13
C SER A 143 11.67 -14.08 6.15
N LEU A 144 11.19 -13.93 7.38
CA LEU A 144 11.82 -13.15 8.46
C LEU A 144 12.07 -13.99 9.72
N ARG A 145 12.15 -15.32 9.57
CA ARG A 145 12.59 -16.25 10.60
C ARG A 145 13.92 -16.85 10.20
#